data_AF-A0A367ZV55-F1
#
_entry.id   AF-A0A367ZV55-F1
#
_cell.length_a   1.000
_cell.length_b   1.000
_cell.length_c   1.000
_cell.angle_alpha   90.00
_cell.angle_beta   90.00
_cell.angle_gamma   90.00
#
_symmetry.space_group_name_H-M   'P 1'
#
loop_
_entity.id
_entity.type
_entity.pdbx_description
1 polymer ?
#
loop_
_entity_poly.entity_id
_entity_poly.type
_entity_poly.pdbx_seq_one_letter_code
_entity_poly.pdbx_strand_id
1 'polypeptide(L)'
;MNRIYKKFITSFKMQLKRRYLMLLKKETVASGLARRRGECLGCGECCKASFDCPFLYRQGDRLLCRIHETKPEVCKTYPFNEQDVFPHTIGKCGYYFVDSEDEDEASPPTPPSQTSQTP
;
A
#
# COMPACT_ATOMS: atom_id res chain seq x y z
N MET A 1 -13.09 -2.13 -28.10
CA MET A 1 -11.97 -1.56 -27.32
C MET A 1 -11.52 -2.56 -26.27
N ASN A 2 -10.30 -3.09 -26.37
CA ASN A 2 -9.81 -4.23 -25.57
C ASN A 2 -9.81 -3.93 -24.06
N ARG A 3 -10.38 -4.86 -23.28
CA ARG A 3 -10.49 -4.82 -21.80
C ARG A 3 -9.12 -4.62 -21.12
N ILE A 4 -8.04 -5.07 -21.75
CA ILE A 4 -6.65 -4.88 -21.33
C ILE A 4 -6.23 -3.40 -21.40
N TYR A 5 -6.59 -2.71 -22.48
CA TYR A 5 -6.29 -1.29 -22.67
C TYR A 5 -6.98 -0.41 -21.62
N LYS A 6 -8.23 -0.74 -21.28
CA LYS A 6 -8.99 -0.06 -20.22
C LYS A 6 -8.32 -0.23 -18.84
N LYS A 7 -7.77 -1.41 -18.53
CA LYS A 7 -7.02 -1.67 -17.30
C LYS A 7 -5.75 -0.80 -17.23
N PHE A 8 -4.93 -0.85 -18.27
CA PHE A 8 -3.68 -0.09 -18.35
C PHE A 8 -3.90 1.41 -18.16
N ILE A 9 -4.85 1.99 -18.91
CA ILE A 9 -5.16 3.43 -18.82
C ILE A 9 -5.64 3.80 -17.43
N THR A 10 -6.50 2.98 -16.81
CA THR A 10 -7.04 3.28 -15.48
C THR A 10 -5.92 3.28 -14.45
N SER A 11 -5.08 2.25 -14.43
CA SER A 11 -3.92 2.18 -13.53
C SER A 11 -2.97 3.36 -13.74
N PHE A 12 -2.67 3.70 -15.00
CA PHE A 12 -1.76 4.80 -15.32
C PHE A 12 -2.30 6.15 -14.86
N LYS A 13 -3.60 6.43 -15.11
CA LYS A 13 -4.27 7.63 -14.61
C LYS A 13 -4.22 7.73 -13.09
N MET A 14 -4.40 6.63 -12.38
CA MET A 14 -4.32 6.60 -10.91
C MET A 14 -2.89 6.87 -10.42
N GLN A 15 -1.87 6.31 -11.06
CA GLN A 15 -0.47 6.61 -10.73
C GLN A 15 -0.12 8.09 -10.95
N LEU A 16 -0.61 8.70 -12.04
CA LEU A 16 -0.44 10.14 -12.29
C LEU A 16 -1.19 10.98 -11.26
N LYS A 17 -2.44 10.63 -10.94
CA LYS A 17 -3.23 11.28 -9.90
C LYS A 17 -2.51 11.25 -8.56
N ARG A 18 -1.92 10.11 -8.18
CA ARG A 18 -1.11 10.00 -6.95
C ARG A 18 0.08 10.94 -6.96
N ARG A 19 0.89 10.93 -8.02
CA ARG A 19 2.05 11.83 -8.13
C ARG A 19 1.64 13.30 -8.04
N TYR A 20 0.54 13.68 -8.68
CA TYR A 20 -0.03 15.02 -8.60
C TYR A 20 -0.46 15.38 -7.17
N LEU A 21 -1.17 14.50 -6.47
CA LEU A 21 -1.64 14.73 -5.10
C LEU A 21 -0.49 14.77 -4.09
N MET A 22 0.55 13.94 -4.26
CA MET A 22 1.76 13.99 -3.43
C MET A 22 2.51 15.32 -3.55
N LEU A 23 2.42 16.00 -4.70
CA LEU A 23 3.05 17.30 -4.91
C LEU A 23 2.19 18.46 -4.40
N LEU A 24 0.88 18.45 -4.66
CA LEU A 24 0.02 19.62 -4.41
C LEU A 24 -0.89 19.51 -3.18
N LYS A 25 -1.21 18.29 -2.73
CA LYS A 25 -2.18 18.03 -1.65
C LYS A 25 -1.61 17.05 -0.63
N LYS A 26 -0.45 17.41 -0.05
CA LYS A 26 0.25 16.60 0.96
C LYS A 26 -0.63 16.27 2.17
N GLU A 27 -1.41 17.24 2.64
CA GLU A 27 -2.41 17.08 3.72
C GLU A 27 -3.38 15.91 3.45
N THR A 28 -3.96 15.87 2.24
CA THR A 28 -4.90 14.80 1.85
C THR A 28 -4.23 13.43 1.78
N VAL A 29 -2.96 13.39 1.38
CA VAL A 29 -2.19 12.14 1.36
C VAL A 29 -1.85 11.71 2.79
N ALA A 30 -1.46 12.65 3.65
CA ALA A 30 -1.13 12.37 5.06
C ALA A 30 -2.36 11.87 5.83
N SER A 31 -3.53 12.50 5.67
CA SER A 31 -4.76 12.06 6.34
C SER A 31 -5.23 10.69 5.86
N GLY A 32 -5.09 10.39 4.57
CA GLY A 32 -5.37 9.06 4.04
C GLY A 32 -4.40 8.00 4.57
N LEU A 33 -3.10 8.31 4.63
CA LEU A 33 -2.09 7.42 5.19
C LEU A 33 -2.27 7.20 6.69
N ALA A 34 -2.76 8.19 7.44
CA ALA A 34 -3.06 8.06 8.86
C ALA A 34 -4.17 7.04 9.13
N ARG A 35 -5.08 6.82 8.18
CA ARG A 35 -6.13 5.78 8.24
C ARG A 35 -5.68 4.43 7.67
N ARG A 36 -4.54 4.39 6.96
CA ARG A 36 -4.03 3.18 6.35
C ARG A 36 -3.44 2.24 7.41
N ARG A 37 -3.81 0.97 7.31
CA ARG A 37 -3.27 -0.13 8.13
C ARG A 37 -2.86 -1.30 7.23
N GLY A 38 -2.17 -2.28 7.81
CA GLY A 38 -1.63 -3.44 7.10
C GLY A 38 -0.29 -3.19 6.40
N GLU A 39 0.16 -4.19 5.64
CA GLU A 39 1.48 -4.20 5.02
C GLU A 39 1.49 -4.79 3.60
N CYS A 40 2.62 -4.62 2.91
CA CYS A 40 2.79 -5.16 1.57
C CYS A 40 3.01 -6.68 1.59
N LEU A 41 1.99 -7.44 1.18
CA LEU A 41 2.05 -8.92 1.12
C LEU A 41 2.92 -9.49 -0.02
N GLY A 42 3.56 -8.66 -0.84
CA GLY A 42 4.31 -9.15 -2.01
C GLY A 42 3.42 -9.82 -3.07
N CYS A 43 2.16 -9.38 -3.23
CA CYS A 43 1.27 -9.92 -4.27
C CYS A 43 1.67 -9.50 -5.69
N GLY A 44 2.48 -8.44 -5.83
CA GLY A 44 3.04 -7.96 -7.10
C GLY A 44 2.04 -7.35 -8.10
N GLU A 45 0.74 -7.36 -7.81
CA GLU A 45 -0.30 -6.84 -8.70
C GLU A 45 -0.16 -5.33 -8.93
N CYS A 46 0.07 -4.55 -7.87
CA CYS A 46 0.30 -3.11 -8.00
C CYS A 46 1.60 -2.78 -8.75
N CYS A 47 2.60 -3.66 -8.69
CA CYS A 47 3.88 -3.52 -9.40
C CYS A 47 3.76 -3.85 -10.90
N LYS A 48 2.68 -4.50 -11.34
CA LYS A 48 2.37 -4.82 -12.75
C LYS A 48 1.18 -4.04 -13.30
N ALA A 49 0.58 -3.18 -12.48
CA ALA A 49 -0.72 -2.55 -12.75
C ALA A 49 -0.72 -1.65 -14.00
N SER A 50 0.35 -0.88 -14.19
CA SER A 50 0.54 -0.04 -15.38
C SER A 50 1.58 -0.67 -16.28
N PHE A 51 2.82 -0.78 -15.83
CA PHE A 51 3.90 -1.45 -16.53
C PHE A 51 4.52 -2.49 -15.62
N ASP A 52 5.21 -3.48 -16.18
CA ASP A 52 5.98 -4.43 -15.40
C ASP A 52 7.17 -3.72 -14.75
N CYS A 53 7.12 -3.54 -13.43
CA CYS A 53 8.18 -2.88 -12.68
C CYS A 53 9.51 -3.64 -12.86
N PRO A 54 10.60 -2.96 -13.27
CA PRO A 54 11.90 -3.61 -13.51
C PRO A 54 12.55 -4.16 -12.23
N PHE A 55 12.11 -3.68 -11.06
CA PHE A 55 12.60 -4.14 -9.76
C PHE A 55 11.78 -5.30 -9.18
N LEU A 56 10.70 -5.73 -9.85
CA LEU A 56 9.91 -6.88 -9.42
C LEU A 56 10.61 -8.16 -9.86
N TYR A 57 10.80 -9.10 -8.93
CA TYR A 57 11.34 -10.42 -9.23
C TYR A 57 10.51 -11.49 -8.54
N ARG A 58 10.49 -12.68 -9.15
CA ARG A 58 9.83 -13.84 -8.59
C ARG A 58 10.85 -14.67 -7.81
N GLN A 59 10.52 -15.03 -6.58
CA GLN A 59 11.26 -15.99 -5.78
C GLN A 59 10.28 -17.07 -5.32
N GLY A 60 10.29 -18.21 -6.04
CA GLY A 60 9.27 -19.25 -5.88
C GLY A 60 7.86 -18.71 -6.15
N ASP A 61 6.97 -18.89 -5.17
CA ASP A 61 5.58 -18.44 -5.27
C ASP A 61 5.38 -16.96 -4.91
N ARG A 62 6.41 -16.29 -4.38
CA ARG A 62 6.35 -14.89 -3.94
C ARG A 62 6.86 -13.92 -5.02
N LEU A 63 6.28 -12.73 -5.06
CA LEU A 63 6.75 -11.61 -5.86
C LEU A 63 7.39 -10.56 -4.94
N LEU A 64 8.70 -10.40 -5.08
CA LEU A 64 9.51 -9.54 -4.22
C LEU A 64 10.03 -8.33 -4.98
N CYS A 65 10.34 -7.27 -4.23
CA CYS A 65 10.87 -6.03 -4.77
C CYS A 65 12.36 -5.94 -4.44
N ARG A 66 13.22 -5.76 -5.46
CA ARG A 66 14.68 -5.65 -5.27
C ARG A 66 15.07 -4.43 -4.42
N ILE A 67 14.29 -3.36 -4.52
CA ILE A 67 14.52 -2.10 -3.80
C ILE A 67 13.50 -1.92 -2.67
N HIS A 68 13.17 -3.00 -1.95
CA HIS A 68 12.08 -2.94 -0.96
C HIS A 68 12.34 -1.89 0.12
N GLU A 69 13.59 -1.78 0.58
CA GLU A 69 14.02 -0.81 1.60
C GLU A 69 14.14 0.61 1.03
N THR A 70 14.63 0.75 -0.20
CA THR A 70 14.84 2.03 -0.89
C THR A 70 13.70 2.39 -1.83
N LYS A 71 12.47 1.94 -1.52
CA LYS A 71 11.29 2.20 -2.34
C LYS A 71 11.12 3.71 -2.60
N PRO A 72 10.79 4.11 -3.85
CA PRO A 72 10.38 5.47 -4.11
C PRO A 72 9.15 5.84 -3.29
N GLU A 73 9.02 7.11 -2.90
CA GLU A 73 7.89 7.60 -2.11
C GLU A 73 6.53 7.26 -2.75
N VAL A 74 6.43 7.31 -4.08
CA VAL A 74 5.20 6.95 -4.81
C VAL A 74 4.75 5.50 -4.55
N CYS A 75 5.70 4.59 -4.32
CA CYS A 75 5.43 3.20 -3.98
C CYS A 75 5.11 3.02 -2.49
N LYS A 76 5.75 3.78 -1.59
CA LYS A 76 5.47 3.75 -0.15
C LYS A 76 4.08 4.30 0.19
N THR A 77 3.71 5.38 -0.49
CA THR A 77 2.42 6.05 -0.36
C THR A 77 1.26 5.21 -0.90
N TYR A 78 1.53 4.17 -1.69
CA TYR A 78 0.48 3.33 -2.23
C TYR A 78 -0.06 2.30 -1.23
N PRO A 79 -1.39 2.08 -1.19
CA PRO A 79 -2.45 3.02 -1.55
C PRO A 79 -2.58 4.08 -0.46
N PHE A 80 -2.80 5.35 -0.81
CA PHE A 80 -2.93 6.39 0.24
C PHE A 80 -4.37 6.55 0.73
N ASN A 81 -5.36 6.10 -0.04
CA ASN A 81 -6.76 6.02 0.35
C ASN A 81 -7.47 4.89 -0.43
N GLU A 82 -8.72 4.64 -0.10
CA GLU A 82 -9.58 3.61 -0.70
C GLU A 82 -9.72 3.80 -2.21
N GLN A 83 -9.77 5.06 -2.66
CA GLN A 83 -9.91 5.44 -4.07
C GLN A 83 -8.63 5.24 -4.88
N ASP A 84 -7.48 5.11 -4.23
CA ASP A 84 -6.19 4.90 -4.86
C ASP A 84 -5.89 3.40 -5.05
N VAL A 85 -6.72 2.50 -4.53
CA VAL A 85 -6.59 1.05 -4.75
C VAL A 85 -6.92 0.71 -6.21
N PHE A 86 -6.06 -0.06 -6.88
CA PHE A 86 -6.35 -0.41 -8.28
C PHE A 86 -7.48 -1.43 -8.33
N PRO A 87 -8.44 -1.32 -9.28
CA PRO A 87 -9.59 -2.22 -9.34
C PRO A 87 -9.25 -3.72 -9.44
N HIS A 88 -8.09 -4.07 -10.00
CA HIS A 88 -7.62 -5.45 -10.14
C HIS A 88 -6.80 -5.96 -8.95
N THR A 89 -6.49 -5.08 -7.98
CA THR A 89 -5.77 -5.40 -6.74
C THR A 89 -6.68 -5.60 -5.53
N ILE A 90 -7.97 -5.30 -5.67
CA ILE A 90 -8.97 -5.44 -4.61
C ILE A 90 -8.99 -6.91 -4.14
N GLY A 91 -8.87 -7.12 -2.82
CA GLY A 91 -8.81 -8.46 -2.21
C GLY A 91 -7.47 -9.18 -2.32
N LYS A 92 -6.48 -8.61 -3.01
CA LYS A 92 -5.11 -9.17 -3.13
C LYS A 92 -4.05 -8.36 -2.39
N CYS A 93 -4.32 -7.08 -2.17
CA CYS A 93 -3.45 -6.18 -1.43
C CYS A 93 -3.71 -6.29 0.08
N GLY A 94 -2.67 -6.25 0.90
CA GLY A 94 -2.81 -6.33 2.37
C GLY A 94 -3.12 -5.01 3.06
N TYR A 95 -3.17 -3.90 2.32
CA TYR A 95 -3.54 -2.60 2.87
C TYR A 95 -5.06 -2.46 2.97
N TYR A 96 -5.52 -1.94 4.10
CA TYR A 96 -6.90 -1.59 4.37
C TYR A 96 -6.97 -0.23 5.09
N PHE A 97 -8.16 0.34 5.18
CA PHE A 97 -8.38 1.66 5.77
C PHE A 97 -9.43 1.54 6.88
N VAL A 98 -9.17 2.22 7.99
CA VAL A 98 -10.08 2.33 9.14
C VAL A 98 -10.55 3.77 9.27
N ASP A 99 -11.81 3.97 9.63
CA ASP A 99 -12.32 5.30 9.91
C ASP A 99 -12.03 5.68 11.36
N SER A 100 -11.89 6.97 11.63
CA SER A 100 -11.48 7.51 12.94
C SER A 100 -12.48 7.26 14.07
N GLU A 101 -13.63 6.66 13.76
CA GLU A 101 -14.67 6.29 14.73
C GLU A 101 -14.44 4.89 15.33
N ASP A 102 -13.49 4.12 14.77
CA ASP A 102 -13.20 2.73 15.18
C ASP A 102 -11.91 2.61 16.03
N GLU A 103 -11.28 3.72 16.44
CA GLU A 103 -10.00 3.70 17.17
C GLU A 103 -10.10 3.22 18.63
N ASP A 104 -11.32 3.07 19.17
CA ASP A 104 -11.54 2.62 20.56
C ASP A 104 -11.38 1.09 20.78
N GLU A 105 -11.39 0.27 19.72
CA GLU A 105 -11.34 -1.21 19.82
C GLU A 105 -9.97 -1.81 19.39
N ALA A 106 -8.97 -0.97 19.08
CA ALA A 106 -7.63 -1.42 18.69
C ALA A 106 -6.58 -0.98 19.72
N SER A 107 -6.81 -1.31 21.00
CA SER A 107 -5.75 -1.23 22.01
C SER A 107 -4.56 -2.11 21.58
N PRO A 108 -3.31 -1.61 21.61
CA PRO A 108 -2.15 -2.44 21.33
C PRO A 108 -2.07 -3.56 22.40
N PRO A 109 -1.70 -4.81 22.05
CA PRO A 109 -1.39 -5.80 23.07
C PRO A 109 -0.27 -5.23 23.94
N THR A 110 -0.59 -5.07 25.22
CA THR A 110 0.35 -4.66 26.26
C THR A 110 1.59 -5.54 26.19
N PRO A 111 2.81 -4.96 26.20
CA PRO A 111 4.02 -5.77 26.29
C PRO A 111 3.99 -6.55 27.62
N PRO A 112 4.34 -7.85 27.63
CA PRO A 112 4.32 -8.65 28.84
C PRO A 112 5.24 -8.04 29.91
N SER A 113 4.67 -7.94 31.10
CA SER A 113 5.27 -7.39 32.31
C SER A 113 6.64 -8.00 32.62
N GLN A 114 7.55 -7.13 33.04
CA GLN A 114 8.87 -7.46 33.56
C GLN A 114 8.76 -8.48 34.70
N THR A 115 9.43 -9.61 34.56
CA THR A 115 9.77 -10.49 35.67
C THR A 115 11.29 -10.60 35.72
N SER A 116 11.94 -9.66 36.42
CA SER A 116 13.32 -9.82 36.87
C SER A 116 13.27 -10.05 38.37
N GLN A 117 13.25 -11.33 38.72
CA GLN A 117 13.49 -11.82 40.07
C GLN A 117 14.94 -11.53 40.47
N THR A 118 15.05 -11.04 41.69
CA THR A 118 16.26 -10.86 42.51
C THR A 118 17.05 -12.16 42.63
N PRO A 119 18.37 -12.06 42.80
CA PRO A 119 18.96 -12.64 44.01
C PRO A 119 19.65 -11.61 44.91
#